data_AF-A0A8I1Q2E3-F1
#
_entry.id   AF-A0A8I1Q2E3-F1
#
_cell.length_a   1.000
_cell.length_b   1.000
_cell.length_c   1.000
_cell.angle_alpha   90.00
_cell.angle_beta   90.00
_cell.angle_gamma   90.00
#
_symmetry.space_group_name_H-M   'P 1'
#
loop_
_entity.id
_entity.type
_entity.pdbx_description
1 polymer ?
#
loop_
_entity_poly.entity_id
_entity_poly.type
_entity_poly.pdbx_seq_one_letter_code
_entity_poly.pdbx_strand_id
1 'polypeptide(L)'
;MSRSAEPQRHAFVVGVRPERREEYLELHRAVWPGVEQKLRECHISNYSIYAFGDILFAYFEYTGDDYDADMARADEDPVSREWLAHTDPCQVRIAPERNQGALWQPIDEVWHLS
;
A
#
# COMPACT_ATOMS: atom_id res chain seq x y z
N MET A 1 24.32 17.81 12.20
CA MET A 1 23.46 16.62 12.05
C MET A 1 22.23 17.10 11.31
N SER A 2 22.12 16.77 10.03
CA SER A 2 20.93 17.12 9.25
C SER A 2 19.76 16.38 9.86
N ARG A 3 18.69 17.08 10.28
CA ARG A 3 17.41 16.39 10.49
C ARG A 3 17.07 15.80 9.13
N SER A 4 17.05 14.47 9.03
CA SER A 4 16.31 13.81 7.96
C SER A 4 14.90 14.42 7.95
N ALA A 5 14.40 14.79 6.76
CA ALA A 5 13.05 15.30 6.63
C ALA A 5 12.07 14.31 7.30
N GLU A 6 11.05 14.82 7.98
CA GLU A 6 10.04 13.94 8.57
C GLU A 6 9.37 13.13 7.45
N PRO A 7 9.19 11.81 7.62
CA PRO A 7 8.57 10.97 6.60
C PRO A 7 7.13 11.43 6.35
N GLN A 8 6.73 11.40 5.08
CA GLN A 8 5.34 11.54 4.69
C GLN A 8 4.60 10.24 5.05
N ARG A 9 3.54 10.35 5.85
CA ARG A 9 2.75 9.19 6.30
C ARG A 9 1.55 9.03 5.40
N HIS A 10 1.38 7.83 4.86
CA HIS A 10 0.28 7.51 3.97
C HIS A 10 -0.53 6.38 4.57
N ALA A 11 -1.85 6.53 4.51
CA ALA A 11 -2.80 5.58 5.05
C ALA A 11 -3.94 5.34 4.06
N PHE A 12 -4.34 4.09 3.92
CA PHE A 12 -5.37 3.68 2.96
C PHE A 12 -6.29 2.62 3.54
N VAL A 13 -7.50 2.56 3.00
CA VAL A 13 -8.46 1.48 3.27
C VAL A 13 -8.95 0.83 1.98
N VAL A 14 -9.14 -0.48 2.03
CA VAL A 14 -9.85 -1.26 1.01
C VAL A 14 -10.63 -2.37 1.70
N GLY A 15 -11.64 -2.93 1.02
CA GLY A 15 -12.26 -4.18 1.44
C GLY A 15 -11.52 -5.39 0.87
N VAL A 16 -11.56 -6.49 1.59
CA VAL A 16 -11.23 -7.81 1.07
C VAL A 16 -12.52 -8.57 0.79
N ARG A 17 -12.59 -9.24 -0.35
CA ARG A 17 -13.72 -10.10 -0.71
C ARG A 17 -13.74 -11.30 0.25
N PRO A 18 -14.86 -11.56 0.95
CA PRO A 18 -14.91 -12.64 1.94
C PRO A 18 -14.48 -14.00 1.37
N GLU A 19 -14.85 -14.29 0.12
CA GLU A 19 -14.53 -15.53 -0.58
C GLU A 19 -13.05 -15.69 -0.99
N ARG A 20 -12.26 -14.61 -0.95
CA ARG A 20 -10.82 -14.60 -1.27
C ARG A 20 -9.94 -14.13 -0.11
N ARG A 21 -10.52 -13.97 1.08
CA ARG A 21 -9.81 -13.42 2.24
C ARG A 21 -8.59 -14.26 2.63
N GLU A 22 -8.73 -15.58 2.64
CA GLU A 22 -7.63 -16.47 3.00
C GLU A 22 -6.50 -16.42 1.97
N GLU A 23 -6.84 -16.36 0.67
CA GLU A 23 -5.88 -16.17 -0.43
C GLU A 23 -5.06 -14.87 -0.24
N TYR A 24 -5.74 -13.75 0.02
CA TYR A 24 -5.07 -12.48 0.27
C TYR A 24 -4.10 -12.54 1.46
N LEU A 25 -4.52 -13.15 2.57
CA LEU A 25 -3.69 -13.26 3.77
C LEU A 25 -2.49 -14.18 3.56
N GLU A 26 -2.65 -15.29 2.83
CA GLU A 26 -1.55 -16.19 2.56
C GLU A 26 -0.50 -15.54 1.65
N LEU A 27 -0.95 -14.81 0.61
CA LEU A 27 -0.05 -13.98 -0.21
C LEU A 27 0.77 -13.04 0.68
N HIS A 28 0.12 -12.29 1.57
CA HIS A 28 0.81 -11.28 2.40
C HIS A 28 1.64 -11.85 3.56
N ARG A 29 1.52 -13.14 3.89
CA ARG A 29 2.45 -13.81 4.83
C ARG A 29 3.85 -13.99 4.23
N ALA A 30 3.95 -14.03 2.90
CA ALA A 30 5.18 -14.25 2.17
C ALA A 30 5.23 -13.36 0.92
N VAL A 31 5.19 -12.05 1.14
CA VAL A 31 5.35 -11.06 0.06
C VAL A 31 6.62 -11.35 -0.73
N TRP A 32 6.53 -11.28 -2.05
CA TRP A 32 7.66 -11.60 -2.91
C TRP A 32 8.83 -10.64 -2.66
N PRO A 33 10.08 -11.13 -2.52
CA PRO A 33 11.23 -10.26 -2.26
C PRO A 33 11.42 -9.14 -3.28
N GLY A 34 11.09 -9.40 -4.55
CA GLY A 34 11.16 -8.39 -5.62
C GLY A 34 10.17 -7.24 -5.43
N VAL A 35 8.96 -7.52 -4.92
CA VAL A 35 7.97 -6.49 -4.58
C VAL A 35 8.49 -5.63 -3.43
N GLU A 36 8.97 -6.25 -2.35
CA GLU A 36 9.53 -5.48 -1.24
C GLU A 36 10.75 -4.65 -1.64
N GLN A 37 11.63 -5.21 -2.49
CA GLN A 37 12.76 -4.48 -3.02
C GLN A 37 12.29 -3.24 -3.81
N LYS A 38 11.31 -3.41 -4.70
CA LYS A 38 10.77 -2.28 -5.47
C LYS A 38 10.20 -1.20 -4.56
N LEU A 39 9.42 -1.57 -3.55
CA LEU A 39 8.87 -0.62 -2.57
C LEU A 39 9.99 0.17 -1.87
N ARG A 40 11.07 -0.49 -1.45
CA ARG A 40 12.24 0.18 -0.84
C ARG A 40 12.95 1.12 -1.83
N GLU A 41 13.10 0.72 -3.09
CA GLU A 41 13.65 1.57 -4.18
C GLU A 41 12.79 2.81 -4.49
N CYS A 42 11.50 2.74 -4.15
CA CYS A 42 10.51 3.82 -4.23
C CYS A 42 10.35 4.54 -2.88
N HIS A 43 11.34 4.44 -1.98
CA HIS A 43 11.39 5.14 -0.70
C HIS A 43 10.22 4.84 0.26
N ILE A 44 9.55 3.69 0.10
CA ILE A 44 8.52 3.21 1.02
C ILE A 44 9.18 2.40 2.15
N SER A 45 8.83 2.73 3.38
CA SER A 45 9.29 2.07 4.59
C SER A 45 8.17 2.01 5.64
N ASN A 46 8.39 1.27 6.73
CA ASN A 46 7.40 1.06 7.80
C ASN A 46 6.01 0.65 7.29
N TYR A 47 5.98 -0.11 6.19
CA TYR A 47 4.75 -0.54 5.53
C TYR A 47 4.12 -1.71 6.29
N SER A 48 2.91 -1.51 6.82
CA SER A 48 2.06 -2.54 7.39
C SER A 48 0.68 -2.57 6.74
N ILE A 49 0.11 -3.76 6.58
CA ILE A 49 -1.30 -3.96 6.24
C ILE A 49 -1.97 -4.73 7.37
N TYR A 50 -3.04 -4.17 7.92
CA TYR A 50 -3.83 -4.71 9.02
C TYR A 50 -5.19 -5.16 8.51
N ALA A 51 -5.67 -6.31 8.99
CA ALA A 51 -7.01 -6.79 8.69
C ALA A 51 -7.95 -6.59 9.89
N PHE A 52 -9.12 -5.99 9.67
CA PHE A 52 -10.20 -5.85 10.64
C PHE A 52 -11.52 -6.32 10.00
N GLY A 53 -11.91 -7.56 10.27
CA GLY A 53 -12.99 -8.22 9.54
C GLY A 53 -12.65 -8.34 8.05
N ASP A 54 -13.49 -7.74 7.22
CA ASP A 54 -13.32 -7.64 5.76
C ASP A 54 -12.70 -6.30 5.32
N ILE A 55 -12.19 -5.50 6.26
CA ILE A 55 -11.49 -4.25 5.98
C ILE A 55 -9.99 -4.49 6.08
N LEU A 56 -9.25 -3.96 5.11
CA LEU A 56 -7.80 -3.86 5.13
C LEU A 56 -7.40 -2.39 5.30
N PHE A 57 -6.51 -2.14 6.25
CA PHE A 57 -5.90 -0.84 6.52
C PHE A 57 -4.41 -0.92 6.21
N ALA A 58 -3.93 -0.10 5.28
CA ALA A 58 -2.53 0.02 4.93
C ALA A 58 -1.95 1.31 5.52
N TYR A 59 -0.74 1.23 6.06
CA TYR A 59 0.05 2.38 6.50
C TYR A 59 1.47 2.22 6.00
N PHE A 60 2.07 3.29 5.45
CA PHE A 60 3.51 3.34 5.19
C PHE A 60 4.07 4.76 5.33
N GLU A 61 5.40 4.83 5.42
CA GLU A 61 6.18 6.06 5.43
C GLU A 61 6.96 6.21 4.13
N TYR A 62 6.85 7.38 3.52
CA TYR A 62 7.58 7.76 2.32
C TYR A 62 8.63 8.82 2.66
N THR A 63 9.87 8.59 2.22
CA THR A 63 11.02 9.48 2.51
C THR A 63 11.70 10.02 1.25
N GLY A 64 11.10 9.84 0.07
CA GLY A 64 11.64 10.38 -1.17
C GLY A 64 11.20 11.83 -1.41
N ASP A 65 11.59 12.36 -2.57
CA ASP A 65 11.35 13.77 -2.94
C ASP A 65 10.20 13.95 -3.95
N ASP A 66 9.74 12.87 -4.61
CA ASP A 66 8.70 12.89 -5.65
C ASP A 66 7.85 11.61 -5.57
N TYR A 67 6.78 11.70 -4.75
CA TYR A 67 5.88 10.57 -4.49
C TYR A 67 5.23 10.05 -5.77
N ASP A 68 4.74 10.95 -6.64
CA ASP A 68 4.04 10.57 -7.86
C ASP A 68 4.98 9.85 -8.84
N ALA A 69 6.23 10.32 -8.98
CA ALA A 69 7.23 9.66 -9.82
C ALA A 69 7.63 8.28 -9.27
N ASP A 70 7.78 8.14 -7.95
CA ASP A 70 8.12 6.85 -7.34
C ASP A 70 6.97 5.85 -7.43
N MET A 71 5.71 6.30 -7.29
CA MET A 71 4.55 5.42 -7.47
C MET A 71 4.41 4.98 -8.93
N ALA A 72 4.61 5.89 -9.88
CA ALA A 72 4.63 5.53 -11.31
C ALA A 72 5.73 4.49 -11.63
N ARG A 73 6.92 4.61 -11.03
CA ARG A 73 7.99 3.61 -11.16
C ARG A 73 7.60 2.25 -10.57
N ALA A 74 6.89 2.22 -9.45
CA ALA A 74 6.39 0.98 -8.87
C ALA A 74 5.31 0.33 -9.75
N ASP A 75 4.42 1.13 -10.34
CA ASP A 75 3.38 0.69 -11.27
C ASP A 75 3.94 0.16 -12.60
N GLU A 76 5.15 0.59 -12.99
CA GLU A 76 5.85 0.12 -14.17
C GLU A 76 6.63 -1.18 -13.96
N ASP A 77 6.88 -1.56 -12.70
CA ASP A 77 7.66 -2.75 -12.37
C ASP A 77 6.90 -4.04 -12.71
N PRO A 78 7.51 -4.96 -13.49
CA PRO A 78 6.84 -6.19 -13.89
C PRO A 78 6.52 -7.12 -12.72
N VAL A 79 7.36 -7.15 -11.67
CA VAL A 79 7.14 -7.99 -10.49
C VAL A 79 5.99 -7.44 -9.66
N SER A 80 5.92 -6.12 -9.48
CA SER A 80 4.77 -5.44 -8.87
C SER A 80 3.47 -5.70 -9.63
N ARG A 81 3.48 -5.60 -10.97
CA ARG A 81 2.29 -5.88 -11.80
C ARG A 81 1.81 -7.32 -11.68
N GLU A 82 2.74 -8.28 -11.69
CA GLU A 82 2.40 -9.70 -11.53
C GLU A 82 1.82 -9.94 -10.13
N TRP A 83 2.44 -9.37 -9.09
CA TRP A 83 1.92 -9.42 -7.73
C TRP A 83 0.48 -8.87 -7.63
N LEU A 84 0.23 -7.69 -8.23
CA LEU A 84 -1.10 -7.07 -8.24
C LEU A 84 -2.15 -7.94 -8.96
N ALA A 85 -1.76 -8.67 -10.02
CA ALA A 85 -2.67 -9.61 -10.68
C ALA A 85 -3.17 -10.73 -9.76
N HIS A 86 -2.44 -11.06 -8.68
CA HIS A 86 -2.89 -11.98 -7.64
C HIS A 86 -3.68 -11.28 -6.52
N THR A 87 -3.27 -10.08 -6.10
CA THR A 87 -3.88 -9.41 -4.94
C THR A 87 -5.14 -8.62 -5.27
N ASP A 88 -5.23 -7.99 -6.45
CA ASP A 88 -6.35 -7.12 -6.83
C ASP A 88 -7.69 -7.86 -6.95
N PRO A 89 -7.75 -9.09 -7.50
CA PRO A 89 -8.99 -9.87 -7.51
C PRO A 89 -9.55 -10.13 -6.11
N CYS A 90 -8.70 -10.14 -5.08
CA CYS A 90 -9.11 -10.33 -3.70
C CYS A 90 -9.75 -9.08 -3.07
N GLN A 91 -9.64 -7.92 -3.70
CA GLN A 91 -9.99 -6.62 -3.12
C GLN A 91 -11.28 -6.06 -3.69
N VAL A 92 -11.91 -5.17 -2.94
CA VAL A 92 -13.12 -4.43 -3.33
C VAL A 92 -13.12 -3.04 -2.70
N ARG A 93 -13.51 -2.02 -3.46
CA ARG A 93 -13.63 -0.66 -2.95
C ARG A 93 -14.80 -0.56 -1.95
N ILE A 94 -14.54 -0.01 -0.76
CA ILE A 94 -15.54 0.14 0.33
C ILE A 94 -15.86 1.59 0.70
N ALA A 95 -15.19 2.56 0.08
CA ALA A 95 -15.36 3.99 0.32
C ALA A 95 -15.55 4.73 -1.01
N PRO A 96 -16.12 5.96 -1.00
CA PRO A 96 -16.20 6.79 -2.19
C PRO A 96 -14.83 6.96 -2.84
N GLU A 97 -14.84 7.01 -4.17
CA GLU A 97 -13.62 7.16 -4.95
C GLU A 97 -13.02 8.55 -4.75
N ARG A 98 -11.84 8.61 -4.12
CA ARG A 98 -11.04 9.83 -3.97
C ARG A 98 -9.92 9.92 -5.01
N ASN A 99 -9.45 8.76 -5.48
CA ASN A 99 -8.43 8.63 -6.51
C ASN A 99 -8.99 7.83 -7.70
N GLN A 100 -8.91 8.38 -8.90
CA GLN A 100 -9.49 7.77 -10.10
C GLN A 100 -8.89 6.39 -10.38
N GLY A 101 -9.75 5.38 -10.49
CA GLY A 101 -9.39 3.98 -10.77
C GLY A 101 -8.87 3.20 -9.57
N ALA A 102 -8.50 3.83 -8.45
CA ALA A 102 -7.86 3.15 -7.33
C ALA A 102 -8.84 2.29 -6.52
N LEU A 103 -8.46 1.07 -6.13
CA LEU A 103 -9.23 0.26 -5.17
C LEU A 103 -9.05 0.81 -3.75
N TRP A 104 -7.79 0.97 -3.35
CA TRP A 104 -7.39 1.59 -2.08
C TRP A 104 -7.77 3.07 -2.05
N GLN A 105 -8.47 3.49 -1.00
CA GLN A 105 -8.86 4.88 -0.81
C GLN A 105 -7.99 5.52 0.28
N PRO A 106 -7.42 6.72 0.04
CA PRO A 106 -6.64 7.42 1.03
C PRO A 106 -7.52 7.86 2.21
N ILE A 107 -6.97 7.77 3.42
CA ILE A 107 -7.58 8.31 4.63
C ILE A 107 -6.70 9.41 5.21
N ASP A 108 -7.34 10.42 5.81
CA ASP A 108 -6.64 11.62 6.27
C ASP A 108 -6.01 11.36 7.65
N GLU A 109 -4.73 11.70 7.81
CA GLU A 109 -4.10 11.79 9.13
C GLU A 109 -4.67 13.01 9.87
N VAL A 110 -5.35 12.78 10.98
CA VAL A 110 -5.96 13.86 11.79
C VAL A 110 -5.12 14.25 13.01
N TRP A 111 -4.18 13.39 13.40
CA TRP A 111 -3.31 13.60 14.56
C TRP A 111 -2.08 12.68 14.48
N HIS A 112 -0.93 13.20 14.90
CA HIS A 112 0.31 12.44 15.06
C HIS A 112 1.10 13.01 16.25
N LEU A 113 1.76 12.12 16.98
CA LEU A 113 2.74 12.44 18.01
C LEU A 113 4.02 11.66 17.70
N SER A 114 5.14 12.39 17.62
CA SER A 114 6.46 11.83 17.38
C SER A 114 7.19 11.40 18.65
#